data_AF-A0A7C5GXU9-F1
#
_entry.id   AF-A0A7C5GXU9-F1
#
_cell.length_a   1.000
_cell.length_b   1.000
_cell.length_c   1.000
_cell.angle_alpha   90.00
_cell.angle_beta   90.00
_cell.angle_gamma   90.00
#
_symmetry.space_group_name_H-M   'P 1'
#
loop_
_entity.id
_entity.type
_entity.pdbx_description
1 polymer ?
#
loop_
_entity_poly.entity_id
_entity_poly.type
_entity_poly.pdbx_seq_one_letter_code
_entity_poly.pdbx_strand_id
1 'polypeptide(L)'
;MIKARVEIRLKKGVVDPEGKNIVKALNLLGFKNVKDVKQVLEMLYQEAQDALRELYKEEDIKRGYFISKDREGNIKEFPIATISMAAASTLNYKSSQEISKRLAELKKESKKLLKPVVEESSEALLVQTT
;
A
#
# COMPACT_ATOMS: atom_id res chain seq x y z
N MET A 1 -15.52 -8.18 24.85
CA MET A 1 -15.27 -8.54 23.44
C MET A 1 -13.79 -8.33 23.16
N ILE A 2 -13.02 -9.39 22.95
CA ILE A 2 -11.58 -9.30 22.71
C ILE A 2 -11.34 -9.18 21.21
N LYS A 3 -10.59 -8.18 20.76
CA LYS A 3 -10.10 -8.07 19.38
C LYS A 3 -8.67 -8.58 19.34
N ALA A 4 -8.45 -9.71 18.67
CA ALA A 4 -7.11 -10.22 18.40
C ALA A 4 -6.68 -9.79 16.99
N ARG A 5 -5.45 -9.31 16.86
CA ARG A 5 -4.80 -9.08 15.57
C ARG A 5 -3.86 -10.26 15.32
N VAL A 6 -4.17 -11.03 14.29
CA VAL A 6 -3.34 -12.17 13.87
C VAL A 6 -2.44 -11.69 12.74
N GLU A 7 -1.13 -11.91 12.89
CA GLU A 7 -0.13 -11.61 11.88
C GLU A 7 0.58 -12.92 11.52
N ILE A 8 0.59 -13.26 10.23
CA ILE A 8 1.23 -14.47 9.70
C ILE A 8 2.43 -14.01 8.89
N ARG A 9 3.59 -14.61 9.17
CA ARG A 9 4.85 -14.34 8.47
C ARG A 9 5.52 -15.67 8.12
N LEU A 10 6.29 -15.69 7.04
CA LEU A 10 7.14 -16.84 6.73
C LEU A 10 8.18 -17.07 7.82
N LYS A 11 8.38 -18.32 8.21
CA LYS A 11 9.42 -18.69 9.18
C LYS A 11 10.80 -18.37 8.60
N LYS A 12 11.74 -17.98 9.47
CA LYS A 12 13.13 -17.76 9.10
C LYS A 12 13.69 -18.99 8.36
N GLY A 13 14.12 -18.81 7.11
CA GLY A 13 14.65 -19.88 6.26
C GLY A 13 13.67 -20.43 5.22
N VAL A 14 12.39 -20.06 5.28
CA VAL A 14 11.41 -20.39 4.23
C VAL A 14 11.56 -19.38 3.10
N VAL A 15 11.75 -19.88 1.88
CA VAL A 15 11.91 -19.06 0.68
C VAL A 15 10.54 -18.55 0.26
N ASP A 16 10.40 -17.23 0.08
CA ASP A 16 9.28 -16.61 -0.64
C ASP A 16 9.53 -16.70 -2.15
N PRO A 17 8.89 -17.64 -2.87
CA PRO A 17 9.10 -17.81 -4.31
C PRO A 17 8.48 -16.66 -5.10
N GLU A 18 7.42 -16.05 -4.56
CA GLU A 18 6.61 -15.02 -5.21
C GLU A 18 7.32 -13.67 -5.17
N GLY A 19 7.77 -13.25 -3.99
CA GLY A 19 8.62 -12.07 -3.83
C GLY A 19 9.86 -12.17 -4.73
N LYS A 20 10.49 -13.35 -4.81
CA LYS A 20 11.63 -13.58 -5.71
C LYS A 20 11.29 -13.46 -7.20
N ASN A 21 10.12 -13.94 -7.64
CA ASN A 21 9.71 -13.83 -9.05
C ASN A 21 9.39 -12.39 -9.45
N ILE A 22 8.71 -11.63 -8.58
CA ILE A 22 8.43 -10.21 -8.82
C ILE A 22 9.74 -9.42 -8.84
N VAL A 23 10.66 -9.68 -7.90
CA VAL A 23 12.00 -9.07 -7.88
C VAL A 23 12.76 -9.37 -9.17
N LYS A 24 12.73 -10.62 -9.67
CA LYS A 24 13.36 -10.97 -10.95
C LYS A 24 12.76 -10.21 -12.13
N ALA A 25 11.43 -10.14 -12.21
CA ALA A 25 10.74 -9.38 -13.27
C ALA A 25 11.12 -7.89 -13.24
N LEU A 26 11.18 -7.28 -12.05
CA LEU A 26 11.61 -5.89 -11.90
C LEU A 26 13.07 -5.68 -12.32
N ASN A 27 13.97 -6.59 -11.96
CA ASN A 27 15.36 -6.53 -12.43
C ASN A 27 15.47 -6.66 -13.95
N LEU A 28 14.68 -7.54 -14.58
CA LEU A 28 14.62 -7.68 -16.05
C LEU A 28 14.09 -6.42 -16.73
N LEU A 29 13.16 -5.70 -16.11
CA LEU A 29 12.64 -4.41 -16.57
C LEU A 29 13.60 -3.23 -16.35
N GLY A 30 14.80 -3.48 -15.82
CA GLY A 30 15.85 -2.47 -15.63
C GLY A 30 15.96 -1.90 -14.21
N PHE A 31 15.11 -2.33 -13.27
CA PHE A 31 15.16 -1.91 -11.87
C PHE A 31 16.20 -2.74 -11.08
N LYS A 32 17.49 -2.53 -11.38
CA LYS A 32 18.62 -3.40 -10.99
C LYS A 32 18.93 -3.54 -9.49
N ASN A 33 18.20 -2.83 -8.62
CA ASN A 33 18.46 -2.78 -7.17
C ASN A 33 17.28 -3.20 -6.30
N VAL A 34 16.24 -3.78 -6.90
CA VAL A 34 15.07 -4.24 -6.16
C VAL A 34 15.39 -5.54 -5.43
N LYS A 35 15.25 -5.55 -4.10
CA LYS A 35 15.46 -6.74 -3.25
C LYS A 35 14.17 -7.32 -2.70
N ASP A 36 13.13 -6.49 -2.58
CA ASP A 36 11.83 -6.82 -2.00
C ASP A 36 10.75 -5.97 -2.66
N VAL A 37 9.58 -6.56 -2.91
CA VAL A 37 8.41 -5.88 -3.48
C VAL A 37 7.89 -4.80 -2.53
N LYS A 38 7.98 -5.04 -1.22
CA LYS A 38 7.62 -4.05 -0.21
C LYS A 38 8.49 -2.80 -0.32
N GLN A 39 9.79 -2.97 -0.56
CA GLN A 39 10.72 -1.85 -0.76
C GLN A 39 10.33 -1.02 -1.98
N VAL A 40 9.94 -1.66 -3.09
CA VAL A 40 9.47 -0.96 -4.29
C VAL A 40 8.22 -0.14 -4.01
N LEU A 41 7.27 -0.74 -3.27
CA LEU A 41 6.03 -0.06 -2.93
C LEU A 41 6.27 1.13 -1.99
N GLU A 42 7.18 0.98 -1.02
CA GLU A 42 7.59 2.09 -0.15
C GLU A 42 8.29 3.20 -0.92
N MET A 43 9.18 2.87 -1.85
CA MET A 43 9.83 3.84 -2.73
C MET A 43 8.81 4.62 -3.58
N LEU A 44 7.90 3.91 -4.26
CA LEU A 44 6.85 4.53 -5.07
C LEU A 44 5.94 5.42 -4.23
N TYR A 45 5.64 5.00 -2.99
CA TYR A 45 4.84 5.79 -2.07
C TYR A 45 5.52 7.11 -1.70
N GLN A 46 6.83 7.08 -1.39
CA GLN A 46 7.58 8.27 -1.03
C GLN A 46 7.70 9.22 -2.22
N GLU A 47 8.08 8.72 -3.39
CA GLU A 47 8.20 9.53 -4.60
C GLU A 47 6.88 10.21 -4.97
N ALA A 48 5.77 9.48 -4.86
CA ALA A 48 4.45 10.07 -5.09
C ALA A 48 4.04 11.07 -4.00
N GLN A 49 4.40 10.84 -2.73
CA GLN A 49 4.17 11.82 -1.66
C GLN A 49 4.96 13.11 -1.90
N ASP A 50 6.21 13.01 -2.31
CA ASP A 50 7.08 14.16 -2.52
C ASP A 50 6.59 14.98 -3.72
N ALA A 51 6.27 14.31 -4.85
CA ALA A 51 5.65 14.97 -5.99
C ALA A 51 4.31 15.65 -5.62
N LEU A 52 3.53 15.06 -4.71
CA LEU A 52 2.29 15.68 -4.24
C LEU A 52 2.54 16.90 -3.36
N ARG A 53 3.55 16.85 -2.49
CA ARG A 53 3.93 18.00 -1.64
C ARG A 53 4.35 19.19 -2.48
N GLU A 54 5.06 18.98 -3.59
CA GLU A 54 5.48 20.04 -4.52
C GLU A 54 4.31 20.83 -5.14
N LEU A 55 3.08 20.29 -5.12
CA LEU A 55 1.89 21.00 -5.60
C LEU A 55 1.32 22.01 -4.60
N TYR A 56 1.81 22.01 -3.37
CA TYR A 56 1.32 22.85 -2.28
C TYR A 56 2.42 23.74 -1.73
N LYS A 57 2.02 24.88 -1.14
CA LYS A 57 2.96 25.72 -0.42
C LYS A 57 3.33 25.06 0.90
N GLU A 58 4.56 25.29 1.36
CA GLU A 58 5.04 24.82 2.66
C GLU A 58 4.11 25.24 3.81
N GLU A 59 3.51 26.43 3.74
CA GLU A 59 2.55 26.89 4.75
C GLU A 59 1.27 26.07 4.76
N ASP A 60 0.75 25.70 3.60
CA ASP A 60 -0.48 24.91 3.44
C ASP A 60 -0.24 23.46 3.91
N ILE A 61 0.93 22.90 3.60
CA ILE A 61 1.35 21.58 4.09
C ILE A 61 1.41 21.55 5.61
N LYS A 62 2.04 22.55 6.23
CA LYS A 62 2.15 22.65 7.70
C LYS A 62 0.79 22.80 8.38
N ARG A 63 -0.17 23.47 7.74
CA ARG A 63 -1.54 23.64 8.25
C ARG A 63 -2.43 22.42 7.97
N GLY A 64 -2.08 21.59 6.99
CA GLY A 64 -2.86 20.42 6.59
C GLY A 64 -4.04 20.74 5.66
N TYR A 65 -4.18 21.99 5.23
CA TYR A 65 -5.18 22.44 4.27
C TYR A 65 -4.69 23.69 3.53
N PHE A 66 -5.22 23.92 2.33
CA PHE A 66 -5.02 25.15 1.57
C PHE A 66 -6.32 25.96 1.53
N ILE A 67 -6.20 27.27 1.36
CA ILE A 67 -7.34 28.19 1.31
C ILE A 67 -7.58 28.62 -0.14
N SER A 68 -8.80 28.43 -0.64
CA SER A 68 -9.17 28.86 -1.99
C SER A 68 -10.65 29.24 -2.07
N LYS A 69 -11.07 29.81 -3.20
CA LYS A 69 -12.49 30.10 -3.48
C LYS A 69 -13.19 28.87 -4.06
N ASP A 70 -14.40 28.60 -3.59
CA ASP A 70 -15.27 27.60 -4.20
C ASP A 70 -15.97 28.16 -5.47
N ARG A 71 -16.86 27.35 -6.06
CA ARG A 71 -17.60 27.70 -7.28
C ARG A 71 -18.54 28.90 -7.12
N GLU A 72 -18.93 29.22 -5.88
CA GLU A 72 -19.80 30.34 -5.53
C GLU A 72 -18.98 31.58 -5.12
N GLY A 73 -17.64 31.49 -5.17
CA GLY A 73 -16.73 32.56 -4.80
C GLY A 73 -16.42 32.65 -3.30
N ASN A 74 -16.96 31.74 -2.49
CA ASN A 74 -16.74 31.72 -1.05
C ASN A 74 -15.34 31.18 -0.74
N ILE A 75 -14.63 31.85 0.16
CA ILE A 75 -13.34 31.37 0.65
C ILE A 75 -13.57 30.17 1.57
N LYS A 76 -12.94 29.04 1.27
CA LYS A 76 -13.03 27.79 2.03
C LYS A 76 -11.65 27.16 2.20
N GLU A 77 -11.55 26.37 3.26
CA GLU A 77 -10.41 25.51 3.54
C GLU A 77 -10.62 24.15 2.85
N PHE A 78 -9.58 23.67 2.18
CA PHE A 78 -9.59 22.38 1.49
C PHE A 78 -8.41 21.54 2.00
N PRO A 79 -8.65 20.29 2.42
CA PRO A 79 -7.58 19.44 2.93
C PRO A 79 -6.53 19.19 1.84
N ILE A 80 -5.26 19.08 2.26
CA ILE A 80 -4.19 18.63 1.36
C ILE A 80 -4.51 17.22 0.88
N ALA A 81 -4.35 16.97 -0.41
CA ALA A 81 -4.53 15.64 -0.96
C ALA A 81 -3.55 14.66 -0.31
N THR A 82 -3.95 13.40 -0.19
CA THR A 82 -3.09 12.33 0.34
C THR A 82 -3.11 11.13 -0.58
N ILE A 83 -2.00 10.37 -0.55
CA ILE A 83 -1.88 9.12 -1.28
C ILE A 83 -2.16 7.96 -0.33
N SER A 84 -3.01 7.04 -0.78
CA SER A 84 -3.25 5.76 -0.12
C SER A 84 -2.92 4.66 -1.11
N MET A 85 -2.10 3.70 -0.68
CA MET A 85 -1.62 2.62 -1.54
C MET A 85 -1.72 1.29 -0.81
N ALA A 86 -2.26 0.29 -1.50
CA ALA A 86 -2.41 -1.06 -1.00
C ALA A 86 -2.02 -2.05 -2.11
N ALA A 87 -1.36 -3.14 -1.72
CA ALA A 87 -0.99 -4.22 -2.61
C ALA A 87 -1.37 -5.57 -1.98
N ALA A 88 -1.83 -6.51 -2.81
CA ALA A 88 -2.14 -7.88 -2.41
C ALA A 88 -1.65 -8.86 -3.47
N SER A 89 -1.20 -10.03 -3.03
CA SER A 89 -0.88 -11.16 -3.92
C SER A 89 -2.15 -11.71 -4.55
N THR A 90 -2.10 -12.06 -5.83
CA THR A 90 -3.23 -12.70 -6.52
C THR A 90 -3.32 -14.20 -6.21
N LEU A 91 -2.27 -14.82 -5.68
CA LEU A 91 -2.21 -16.27 -5.42
C LEU A 91 -3.13 -16.72 -4.29
N ASN A 92 -3.44 -15.82 -3.35
CA ASN A 92 -4.27 -16.11 -2.18
C ASN A 92 -5.78 -16.14 -2.49
N TYR A 93 -6.17 -15.89 -3.75
CA TYR A 93 -7.56 -15.63 -4.10
C TYR A 93 -8.01 -16.43 -5.30
N LYS A 94 -9.26 -16.91 -5.25
CA LYS A 94 -9.85 -17.70 -6.33
C LYS A 94 -10.57 -16.84 -7.37
N SER A 95 -10.85 -15.58 -7.03
CA SER A 95 -11.58 -14.66 -7.89
C SER A 95 -11.11 -13.21 -7.74
N SER A 96 -11.27 -12.43 -8.80
CA SER A 96 -10.96 -11.00 -8.81
C SER A 96 -11.82 -10.21 -7.81
N GLN A 97 -13.04 -10.67 -7.54
CA GLN A 97 -13.97 -10.06 -6.59
C GLN A 97 -13.43 -10.14 -5.16
N GLU A 98 -12.86 -11.30 -4.76
CA GLU A 98 -12.23 -11.47 -3.45
C GLU A 98 -11.01 -10.56 -3.29
N ILE A 99 -10.14 -10.49 -4.32
CA ILE A 99 -8.98 -9.58 -4.34
C ILE A 99 -9.43 -8.13 -4.19
N SER A 100 -10.47 -7.73 -4.93
CA SER A 100 -11.00 -6.37 -4.91
C SER A 100 -11.56 -6.00 -3.53
N LYS A 101 -12.29 -6.93 -2.90
CA LYS A 101 -12.79 -6.76 -1.54
C LYS A 101 -11.65 -6.59 -0.55
N ARG A 102 -10.60 -7.42 -0.66
CA ARG A 102 -9.44 -7.31 0.20
C ARG A 102 -8.68 -6.00 0.01
N LEU A 103 -8.39 -5.62 -1.24
CA LEU A 103 -7.74 -4.35 -1.54
C LEU A 103 -8.53 -3.16 -0.98
N ALA A 104 -9.86 -3.21 -1.00
CA ALA A 104 -10.69 -2.18 -0.39
C ALA A 104 -10.52 -2.10 1.15
N GLU A 105 -10.35 -3.24 1.83
CA GLU A 105 -10.03 -3.29 3.26
C GLU A 105 -8.63 -2.73 3.53
N LEU A 106 -7.62 -3.20 2.82
CA LEU A 106 -6.23 -2.74 2.94
C LEU A 106 -6.11 -1.24 2.63
N LYS A 107 -6.90 -0.71 1.68
CA LYS A 107 -6.94 0.71 1.36
C LYS A 107 -7.54 1.53 2.49
N LYS A 108 -8.53 1.01 3.22
CA LYS A 108 -9.04 1.65 4.45
C LYS A 108 -7.98 1.67 5.54
N GLU A 109 -7.18 0.62 5.66
CA GLU A 109 -6.06 0.57 6.61
C GLU A 109 -4.95 1.56 6.23
N SER A 110 -4.55 1.61 4.95
CA SER A 110 -3.55 2.55 4.43
C SER A 110 -3.94 4.00 4.72
N LYS A 111 -5.21 4.37 4.52
CA LYS A 111 -5.72 5.72 4.85
C LYS A 111 -5.60 6.07 6.34
N LYS A 112 -5.76 5.09 7.24
CA LYS A 112 -5.63 5.31 8.69
C LYS A 112 -4.18 5.40 9.14
N LEU A 113 -3.32 4.57 8.54
CA LEU A 113 -1.91 4.47 8.92
C LEU A 113 -1.02 5.48 8.19
N LEU A 114 -1.55 6.17 7.17
CA LEU A 114 -0.83 7.12 6.32
C LEU A 114 0.47 6.53 5.74
N LYS A 115 0.40 5.26 5.34
CA LYS A 115 1.52 4.49 4.79
C LYS A 115 1.01 3.41 3.83
N PRO A 116 1.86 2.89 2.93
CA PRO A 116 1.46 1.79 2.07
C PRO A 116 1.25 0.52 2.90
N VAL A 117 0.28 -0.31 2.48
CA VAL A 117 -0.01 -1.60 3.13
C VAL A 117 0.14 -2.71 2.10
N VAL A 118 1.02 -3.67 2.39
CA VAL A 118 1.23 -4.87 1.59
C VAL A 118 0.68 -6.05 2.36
N GLU A 119 -0.14 -6.87 1.71
CA GLU A 119 -0.47 -8.19 2.21
C GLU A 119 0.62 -9.19 1.84
N GLU A 120 1.21 -9.84 2.83
CA GLU A 120 2.19 -10.92 2.64
C GLU A 120 1.47 -12.25 2.30
N SER A 121 2.05 -13.06 1.41
CA SER A 121 1.49 -14.37 1.07
C SER A 121 1.63 -15.34 2.23
N SER A 122 0.55 -16.07 2.51
CA SER A 122 0.54 -17.17 3.48
C SER A 122 0.48 -18.49 2.70
N GLU A 123 1.60 -18.96 2.18
CA GLU A 123 1.70 -20.39 1.82
C GLU A 123 1.88 -21.22 3.09
N ALA A 124 0.76 -21.61 3.70
CA ALA A 124 0.60 -22.89 4.41
C ALA A 124 -0.84 -23.04 4.93
N LEU A 125 -1.71 -23.63 4.12
CA LEU A 125 -2.66 -24.59 4.67
C LEU A 125 -2.67 -25.82 3.74
N LEU A 126 -1.73 -26.73 4.03
CA LEU A 126 -1.91 -28.13 3.67
C LEU A 126 -3.22 -28.57 4.31
N VAL A 127 -4.19 -28.93 3.47
CA VAL A 127 -5.27 -29.81 3.82
C VAL A 127 -4.63 -31.06 4.44
N GLN A 128 -4.80 -31.23 5.75
CA GLN A 128 -4.75 -32.55 6.35
C GLN A 128 -6.08 -32.79 7.04
N THR A 129 -6.85 -33.62 6.35
CA THR A 129 -7.92 -34.48 6.82
C THR A 129 -7.71 -34.93 8.26
N THR A 130 -8.72 -34.74 9.11
CA THR A 130 -9.21 -35.76 10.04
C THR A 130 -10.69 -35.50 10.27
#